data_AF-A0A2G6CHP6-F1
#
_entry.id   AF-A0A2G6CHP6-F1
#
_cell.length_a   1.000
_cell.length_b   1.000
_cell.length_c   1.000
_cell.angle_alpha   90.00
_cell.angle_beta   90.00
_cell.angle_gamma   90.00
#
_symmetry.space_group_name_H-M   'P 1'
#
loop_
_entity.id
_entity.type
_entity.pdbx_description
1 polymer ?
#
loop_
_entity_poly.entity_id
_entity_poly.type
_entity_poly.pdbx_seq_one_letter_code
_entity_poly.pdbx_strand_id
1 'polypeptide(L)'
;MTESDNSTPSTETASELDPEIVKKIATLRAQVRESFGKVVMAMMALPRYRHQNLADLQHLVLDPLIRDRLAIAYPADKERGDLVDITGLAIWASVSDEVDAKIREQIRNGVWPLRLKSEDWTSGEINWLIDVIAPDRKTTASVLGNFKQVVKTGDLRLHPIIGRLVDQEMLAKMGASQTPTKKG
;
A
#
# COMPACT_ATOMS: atom_id res chain seq x y z
N MET A 1 28.23 49.78 41.49
CA MET A 1 28.88 49.17 40.32
C MET A 1 28.61 47.69 40.42
N THR A 2 27.84 47.20 39.46
CA THR A 2 27.06 45.97 39.44
C THR A 2 27.91 44.74 39.15
N GLU A 3 27.69 43.69 39.93
CA GLU A 3 28.14 42.31 39.68
C GLU A 3 27.65 41.82 38.31
N SER A 4 28.56 41.21 37.55
CA SER A 4 28.27 40.54 36.29
C SER A 4 27.89 39.10 36.58
N ASP A 5 26.59 38.82 36.64
CA ASP A 5 26.07 37.45 36.67
C ASP A 5 26.00 36.92 35.23
N ASN A 6 26.95 36.05 34.88
CA ASN A 6 27.02 35.39 33.58
C ASN A 6 26.24 34.07 33.65
N SER A 7 24.93 34.14 33.51
CA SER A 7 24.08 32.95 33.39
C SER A 7 24.12 32.41 31.96
N THR A 8 24.86 31.32 31.77
CA THR A 8 24.79 30.42 30.61
C THR A 8 23.33 29.98 30.40
N PRO A 9 22.77 29.97 29.17
CA PRO A 9 21.42 29.46 28.97
C PRO A 9 21.44 27.93 29.13
N SER A 10 20.71 27.44 30.13
CA SER A 10 20.43 26.03 30.35
C SER A 10 19.79 25.42 29.10
N THR A 11 20.44 24.40 28.56
CA THR A 11 19.89 23.45 27.58
C THR A 11 18.82 22.59 28.28
N GLU A 12 17.68 23.17 28.61
CA GLU A 12 16.53 22.47 29.18
C GLU A 12 15.34 22.59 28.24
N THR A 13 15.28 21.72 27.22
CA THR A 13 14.03 21.15 26.67
C THR A 13 14.31 20.10 25.58
N ALA A 14 15.21 19.14 25.85
CA ALA A 14 15.03 17.82 25.26
C ALA A 14 13.98 17.12 26.13
N SER A 15 12.71 17.38 25.85
CA SER A 15 11.57 16.77 26.53
C SER A 15 11.75 15.25 26.57
N GLU A 16 11.94 14.70 27.78
CA GLU A 16 11.84 13.26 28.02
C GLU A 16 10.44 12.82 27.60
N LEU A 17 10.35 12.13 26.46
CA LEU A 17 9.09 11.58 25.96
C LEU A 17 8.57 10.56 26.97
N ASP A 18 7.26 10.63 27.26
CA ASP A 18 6.56 9.68 28.14
C ASP A 18 6.91 8.22 27.76
N PRO A 19 7.34 7.38 28.71
CA PRO A 19 7.63 5.95 28.49
C PRO A 19 6.51 5.19 27.75
N GLU A 20 5.24 5.55 27.98
CA GLU A 20 4.11 4.92 27.28
C GLU A 20 4.08 5.28 25.79
N ILE A 21 4.39 6.53 25.45
CA ILE A 21 4.50 7.01 24.05
C ILE A 21 5.67 6.31 23.37
N VAL A 22 6.83 6.20 24.04
CA VAL A 22 7.99 5.47 23.51
C VAL A 22 7.65 4.02 23.21
N LYS A 23 6.93 3.35 24.12
CA LYS A 23 6.45 1.97 23.91
C LYS A 23 5.51 1.85 22.71
N LYS A 24 4.53 2.76 22.58
CA LYS A 24 3.61 2.79 21.43
C LYS A 24 4.34 2.98 20.10
N ILE A 25 5.31 3.90 20.05
CA ILE A 25 6.15 4.13 18.87
C ILE A 25 6.95 2.87 18.53
N ALA A 26 7.53 2.20 19.52
CA ALA A 26 8.28 0.96 19.31
C ALA A 26 7.39 -0.15 18.73
N THR A 27 6.19 -0.34 19.27
CA THR A 27 5.20 -1.31 18.76
C THR A 27 4.80 -1.00 17.33
N LEU A 28 4.48 0.27 17.01
CA LEU A 28 4.11 0.68 15.66
C LEU A 28 5.26 0.41 14.67
N ARG A 29 6.50 0.75 15.03
CA ARG A 29 7.68 0.47 14.20
C ARG A 29 7.90 -1.03 13.99
N ALA A 30 7.65 -1.86 15.01
CA ALA A 30 7.74 -3.30 14.88
C ALA A 30 6.69 -3.83 13.89
N GLN A 31 5.44 -3.40 14.01
CA GLN A 31 4.34 -3.80 13.13
C GLN A 31 4.58 -3.38 11.67
N VAL A 32 5.13 -2.19 11.43
CA VAL A 32 5.50 -1.74 10.08
C VAL A 32 6.57 -2.65 9.49
N ARG A 33 7.63 -2.97 10.25
CA ARG A 33 8.70 -3.87 9.78
C ARG A 33 8.20 -5.29 9.52
N GLU A 34 7.34 -5.80 10.38
CA GLU A 34 6.71 -7.12 10.21
C GLU A 34 5.84 -7.16 8.95
N SER A 35 4.96 -6.17 8.78
CA SER A 35 4.09 -6.05 7.60
C SER A 35 4.90 -5.92 6.32
N PHE A 36 5.98 -5.13 6.33
CA PHE A 36 6.92 -5.01 5.23
C PHE A 36 7.50 -6.38 4.85
N GLY A 37 7.99 -7.14 5.82
CA GLY A 37 8.54 -8.48 5.60
C GLY A 37 7.50 -9.43 4.98
N LYS A 38 6.29 -9.48 5.54
CA LYS A 38 5.19 -10.33 5.03
C LYS A 38 4.82 -9.98 3.57
N VAL A 39 4.73 -8.70 3.24
CA VAL A 39 4.42 -8.23 1.88
C VAL A 39 5.53 -8.62 0.90
N VAL A 40 6.80 -8.40 1.26
CA VAL A 40 7.93 -8.76 0.40
C VAL A 40 7.98 -10.28 0.15
N MET A 41 7.75 -11.10 1.18
CA MET A 41 7.67 -12.56 1.01
C MET A 41 6.55 -12.97 0.05
N ALA A 42 5.38 -12.34 0.14
CA ALA A 42 4.28 -12.60 -0.79
C ALA A 42 4.61 -12.15 -2.24
N MET A 43 5.33 -11.04 -2.41
CA MET A 43 5.79 -10.58 -3.73
C MET A 43 6.76 -11.57 -4.38
N MET A 44 7.65 -12.20 -3.61
CA MET A 44 8.63 -13.17 -4.11
C MET A 44 7.99 -14.39 -4.78
N ALA A 45 6.76 -14.75 -4.40
CA ALA A 45 6.01 -15.84 -5.00
C ALA A 45 5.53 -15.54 -6.43
N LEU A 46 5.57 -14.27 -6.87
CA LEU A 46 5.02 -13.85 -8.15
C LEU A 46 6.11 -13.53 -9.17
N PRO A 47 6.08 -14.13 -10.38
CA PRO A 47 7.10 -13.92 -11.41
C PRO A 47 7.35 -12.46 -11.78
N ARG A 48 6.32 -11.61 -11.72
CA ARG A 48 6.37 -10.20 -12.12
C ARG A 48 7.22 -9.30 -11.21
N TYR A 49 7.65 -9.78 -10.05
CA TYR A 49 8.51 -9.03 -9.13
C TYR A 49 9.97 -9.53 -9.10
N ARG A 50 10.33 -10.58 -9.85
CA ARG A 50 11.67 -11.22 -9.79
C ARG A 50 12.85 -10.30 -10.10
N HIS A 51 12.61 -9.20 -10.82
CA HIS A 51 13.64 -8.27 -11.27
C HIS A 51 13.56 -6.90 -10.58
N GLN A 52 12.85 -6.79 -9.45
CA GLN A 52 12.87 -5.56 -8.65
C GLN A 52 14.18 -5.50 -7.84
N ASN A 53 14.77 -4.32 -7.77
CA ASN A 53 15.92 -4.06 -6.91
C ASN A 53 15.46 -3.69 -5.48
N LEU A 54 16.37 -3.69 -4.51
CA LEU A 54 16.04 -3.35 -3.12
C LEU A 54 15.49 -1.92 -2.97
N ALA A 55 15.98 -0.97 -3.76
CA ALA A 55 15.48 0.40 -3.74
C ALA A 55 14.03 0.49 -4.25
N ASP A 56 13.59 -0.46 -5.08
CA ASP A 56 12.21 -0.50 -5.54
C ASP A 56 11.22 -0.81 -4.40
N LEU A 57 11.65 -1.55 -3.37
CA LEU A 57 10.79 -1.87 -2.22
C LEU A 57 10.30 -0.63 -1.47
N GLN A 58 11.05 0.48 -1.53
CA GLN A 58 10.65 1.74 -0.94
C GLN A 58 9.28 2.20 -1.46
N HIS A 59 9.12 2.28 -2.78
CA HIS A 59 7.89 2.78 -3.36
C HIS A 59 6.85 1.66 -3.61
N LEU A 60 7.27 0.39 -3.73
CA LEU A 60 6.34 -0.73 -3.92
C LEU A 60 5.67 -1.20 -2.63
N VAL A 61 6.37 -1.07 -1.51
CA VAL A 61 5.94 -1.63 -0.23
C VAL A 61 5.86 -0.56 0.84
N LEU A 62 6.96 0.18 1.08
CA LEU A 62 6.99 1.08 2.23
C LEU A 62 6.02 2.26 2.04
N ASP A 63 6.04 2.93 0.90
CA ASP A 63 5.18 4.06 0.61
C ASP A 63 3.68 3.75 0.72
N PRO A 64 3.16 2.66 0.12
CA PRO A 64 1.76 2.30 0.32
C PRO A 64 1.48 1.82 1.75
N LEU A 65 2.41 1.11 2.40
CA LEU A 65 2.21 0.63 3.77
C LEU A 65 2.01 1.78 4.76
N ILE A 66 2.87 2.79 4.74
CA ILE A 66 2.79 3.92 5.69
C ILE A 66 1.60 4.86 5.42
N ARG A 67 0.94 4.72 4.26
CA ARG A 67 -0.22 5.51 3.83
C ARG A 67 -1.55 4.75 3.93
N ASP A 68 -1.53 3.57 4.55
CA ASP A 68 -2.70 2.69 4.67
C ASP A 68 -3.28 2.29 3.30
N ARG A 69 -2.38 2.10 2.32
CA ARG A 69 -2.69 1.75 0.93
C ARG A 69 -2.42 0.29 0.58
N LEU A 70 -2.29 -0.54 1.62
CA LEU A 70 -2.22 -1.99 1.53
C LEU A 70 -3.42 -2.59 2.28
N ALA A 71 -4.33 -3.23 1.56
CA ALA A 71 -5.40 -4.03 2.16
C ALA A 71 -4.92 -5.48 2.25
N ILE A 72 -4.56 -5.93 3.45
CA ILE A 72 -4.00 -7.26 3.70
C ILE A 72 -5.12 -8.23 4.13
N ALA A 73 -5.22 -9.37 3.45
CA ALA A 73 -6.10 -10.46 3.83
C ALA A 73 -5.33 -11.51 4.65
N TYR A 74 -5.87 -11.83 5.82
CA TYR A 74 -5.40 -12.90 6.69
C TYR A 74 -6.34 -14.12 6.58
N PRO A 75 -5.84 -15.34 6.82
CA PRO A 75 -6.68 -16.53 6.93
C PRO A 75 -7.79 -16.33 7.97
N ALA A 76 -8.97 -16.87 7.68
CA ALA A 76 -10.10 -16.82 8.62
C ALA A 76 -9.85 -17.63 9.90
N ASP A 77 -8.91 -18.57 9.84
CA ASP A 77 -8.56 -19.44 10.96
C ASP A 77 -7.61 -18.71 11.92
N LYS A 78 -8.21 -18.07 12.93
CA LYS A 78 -7.52 -17.29 13.96
C LYS A 78 -6.73 -18.15 14.95
N GLU A 79 -6.86 -19.48 14.90
CA GLU A 79 -6.25 -20.39 15.90
C GLU A 79 -4.72 -20.44 15.84
N ARG A 80 -4.09 -20.01 14.73
CA ARG A 80 -2.62 -20.00 14.58
C ARG A 80 -1.92 -18.74 15.09
N GLY A 81 -2.65 -17.76 15.63
CA GLY A 81 -2.07 -16.55 16.23
C GLY A 81 -1.18 -15.72 15.29
N ASP A 82 -0.23 -14.97 15.86
CA ASP A 82 0.65 -14.00 15.17
C ASP A 82 1.61 -14.63 14.12
N LEU A 83 1.69 -15.96 14.07
CA LEU A 83 2.56 -16.73 13.16
C LEU A 83 1.93 -16.97 11.78
N VAL A 84 0.76 -16.39 11.52
CA VAL A 84 0.03 -16.60 10.28
C VAL A 84 0.54 -15.66 9.18
N ASP A 85 0.98 -16.26 8.08
CA ASP A 85 1.29 -15.54 6.84
C ASP A 85 0.05 -14.93 6.20
N ILE A 86 0.25 -13.83 5.47
CA ILE A 86 -0.83 -13.18 4.73
C ILE A 86 -1.33 -14.11 3.61
N THR A 87 -2.64 -14.21 3.43
CA THR A 87 -3.23 -15.01 2.34
C THR A 87 -3.10 -14.27 1.01
N GLY A 88 -3.16 -12.94 1.07
CA GLY A 88 -2.89 -12.08 -0.07
C GLY A 88 -3.08 -10.62 0.32
N LEU A 89 -2.83 -9.70 -0.61
CA LEU A 89 -3.05 -8.28 -0.39
C LEU A 89 -3.45 -7.55 -1.67
N ALA A 90 -4.08 -6.39 -1.50
CA ALA A 90 -4.39 -5.44 -2.56
C ALA A 90 -3.60 -4.14 -2.32
N ILE A 91 -2.99 -3.62 -3.38
CA ILE A 91 -2.31 -2.32 -3.41
C ILE A 91 -3.21 -1.33 -4.13
N TRP A 92 -3.49 -0.19 -3.52
CA TRP A 92 -4.42 0.79 -4.08
C TRP A 92 -3.98 2.23 -3.85
N ALA A 93 -4.60 3.19 -4.53
CA ALA A 93 -4.39 4.61 -4.31
C ALA A 93 -5.71 5.36 -4.48
N SER A 94 -5.86 6.51 -3.81
CA SER A 94 -6.94 7.46 -4.09
C SER A 94 -6.32 8.73 -4.65
N VAL A 95 -6.60 9.02 -5.91
CA VAL A 95 -5.80 9.96 -6.71
C VAL A 95 -6.63 11.08 -7.32
N SER A 96 -5.96 12.20 -7.62
CA SER A 96 -6.55 13.30 -8.38
C SER A 96 -6.67 12.97 -9.87
N ASP A 97 -7.42 13.78 -10.64
CA ASP A 97 -7.52 13.66 -12.09
C ASP A 97 -6.14 13.73 -12.79
N GLU A 98 -5.24 14.58 -12.29
CA GLU A 98 -3.89 14.72 -12.83
C GLU A 98 -3.08 13.44 -12.65
N VAL A 99 -3.12 12.84 -11.46
CA VAL A 99 -2.41 11.60 -11.13
C VAL A 99 -3.04 10.42 -11.86
N ASP A 100 -4.36 10.39 -12.00
CA ASP A 100 -5.06 9.42 -12.83
C ASP A 100 -4.57 9.45 -14.29
N ALA A 101 -4.41 10.64 -14.88
CA ALA A 101 -3.87 10.77 -16.23
C ALA A 101 -2.44 10.21 -16.34
N LYS A 102 -1.59 10.48 -15.34
CA LYS A 102 -0.22 9.93 -15.25
C LYS A 102 -0.22 8.40 -15.12
N ILE A 103 -1.11 7.83 -14.31
CA ILE A 103 -1.27 6.38 -14.18
C ILE A 103 -1.63 5.78 -15.55
N ARG A 104 -2.65 6.34 -16.23
CA ARG A 104 -3.08 5.85 -17.56
C ARG A 104 -1.97 5.97 -18.60
N GLU A 105 -1.14 7.01 -18.52
CA GLU A 105 0.03 7.18 -19.40
C GLU A 105 1.10 6.11 -19.13
N GLN A 106 1.46 5.87 -17.87
CA GLN A 106 2.38 4.79 -17.48
C GLN A 106 1.91 3.43 -18.00
N ILE A 107 0.61 3.12 -17.81
CA ILE A 107 0.00 1.87 -18.31
C ILE A 107 0.12 1.77 -19.83
N ARG A 108 -0.19 2.84 -20.55
CA ARG A 108 -0.10 2.88 -22.02
C ARG A 108 1.33 2.68 -22.51
N ASN A 109 2.32 3.18 -21.76
CA ASN A 109 3.74 3.01 -22.05
C ASN A 109 4.31 1.67 -21.57
N GLY A 110 3.47 0.78 -21.01
CA GLY A 110 3.89 -0.54 -20.53
C GLY A 110 4.75 -0.50 -19.27
N VAL A 111 4.72 0.60 -18.51
CA VAL A 111 5.49 0.75 -17.28
C VAL A 111 4.89 -0.16 -16.21
N TRP A 112 5.70 -1.10 -15.72
CA TRP A 112 5.37 -1.94 -14.58
C TRP A 112 6.60 -2.17 -13.70
N PRO A 113 6.46 -2.05 -12.37
CA PRO A 113 5.29 -1.57 -11.62
C PRO A 113 5.01 -0.07 -11.80
N LEU A 114 3.78 0.37 -11.50
CA LEU A 114 3.44 1.79 -11.48
C LEU A 114 4.30 2.56 -10.47
N ARG A 115 4.73 3.76 -10.83
CA ARG A 115 5.52 4.67 -10.00
C ARG A 115 4.67 5.90 -9.66
N LEU A 116 4.36 6.06 -8.38
CA LEU A 116 3.68 7.23 -7.84
C LEU A 116 4.63 8.00 -6.95
N LYS A 117 4.52 9.33 -6.94
CA LYS A 117 5.18 10.11 -5.89
C LYS A 117 4.51 9.85 -4.55
N SER A 118 5.22 10.19 -3.49
CA SER A 118 4.74 10.07 -2.11
C SER A 118 3.37 10.73 -1.88
N GLU A 119 3.17 11.94 -2.40
CA GLU A 119 1.93 12.71 -2.30
C GLU A 119 0.80 12.19 -3.21
N ASP A 120 1.15 11.46 -4.27
CA ASP A 120 0.18 11.04 -5.29
C ASP A 120 -0.76 9.93 -4.78
N TRP A 121 -0.29 9.08 -3.85
CA TRP A 121 -1.02 7.94 -3.30
C TRP A 121 -2.38 8.29 -2.68
N THR A 122 -2.53 9.52 -2.19
CA THR A 122 -3.73 10.01 -1.49
C THR A 122 -4.13 11.40 -2.00
N SER A 123 -3.92 11.67 -3.28
CA SER A 123 -4.07 12.99 -3.90
C SER A 123 -5.51 13.37 -4.29
N GLY A 124 -6.47 12.44 -4.24
CA GLY A 124 -7.86 12.74 -4.59
C GLY A 124 -8.82 11.56 -4.40
N GLU A 125 -9.96 11.61 -5.10
CA GLU A 125 -11.12 10.74 -4.88
C GLU A 125 -11.22 9.56 -5.88
N ILE A 126 -10.37 9.50 -6.91
CA ILE A 126 -10.40 8.40 -7.89
C ILE A 126 -9.67 7.21 -7.28
N ASN A 127 -10.38 6.12 -7.04
CA ASN A 127 -9.74 4.93 -6.49
C ASN A 127 -9.12 4.09 -7.62
N TRP A 128 -7.84 3.80 -7.49
CA TRP A 128 -7.11 2.88 -8.35
C TRP A 128 -6.73 1.64 -7.56
N LEU A 129 -7.17 0.47 -8.02
CA LEU A 129 -6.57 -0.78 -7.61
C LEU A 129 -5.39 -1.08 -8.55
N ILE A 130 -4.19 -1.02 -7.98
CA ILE A 130 -2.90 -1.06 -8.70
C ILE A 130 -2.43 -2.51 -8.87
N ASP A 131 -2.47 -3.31 -7.81
CA ASP A 131 -2.16 -4.73 -7.89
C ASP A 131 -2.91 -5.57 -6.85
N VAL A 132 -2.99 -6.87 -7.11
CA VAL A 132 -3.41 -7.90 -6.16
C VAL A 132 -2.35 -8.99 -6.11
N ILE A 133 -1.77 -9.18 -4.93
CA ILE A 133 -0.77 -10.21 -4.66
C ILE A 133 -1.47 -11.37 -3.96
N ALA A 134 -1.55 -12.50 -4.66
CA ALA A 134 -2.18 -13.72 -4.18
C ALA A 134 -1.58 -14.92 -4.92
N PRO A 135 -1.49 -16.11 -4.30
CA PRO A 135 -0.89 -17.30 -4.90
C PRO A 135 -1.74 -17.90 -6.03
N ASP A 136 -3.07 -17.72 -5.98
CA ASP A 136 -4.01 -18.30 -6.93
C ASP A 136 -5.27 -17.44 -7.11
N ARG A 137 -6.09 -17.78 -8.11
CA ARG A 137 -7.31 -17.05 -8.47
C ARG A 137 -8.37 -17.05 -7.36
N LYS A 138 -8.51 -18.14 -6.61
CA LYS A 138 -9.48 -18.23 -5.50
C LYS A 138 -9.11 -17.24 -4.40
N THR A 139 -7.82 -17.12 -4.13
CA THR A 139 -7.28 -16.18 -3.14
C THR A 139 -7.37 -14.74 -3.64
N THR A 140 -7.09 -14.48 -4.93
CA THR A 140 -7.36 -13.19 -5.57
C THR A 140 -8.82 -12.76 -5.37
N ALA A 141 -9.78 -13.67 -5.59
CA ALA A 141 -11.20 -13.41 -5.37
C ALA A 141 -11.51 -12.96 -3.94
N SER A 142 -10.94 -13.66 -2.95
CA SER A 142 -11.13 -13.35 -1.54
C SER A 142 -10.56 -11.98 -1.16
N VAL A 143 -9.35 -11.66 -1.64
CA VAL A 143 -8.72 -10.35 -1.41
C VAL A 143 -9.59 -9.24 -1.98
N LEU A 144 -10.11 -9.41 -3.20
CA LEU A 144 -10.97 -8.42 -3.84
C LEU A 144 -12.33 -8.25 -3.15
N GLY A 145 -12.93 -9.35 -2.68
CA GLY A 145 -14.16 -9.29 -1.89
C GLY A 145 -14.00 -8.47 -0.61
N ASN A 146 -12.87 -8.62 0.08
CA ASN A 146 -12.53 -7.81 1.26
C ASN A 146 -12.19 -6.36 0.87
N PHE A 147 -11.46 -6.15 -0.22
CA PHE A 147 -11.06 -4.83 -0.70
C PHE A 147 -12.27 -3.91 -1.01
N LYS A 148 -13.36 -4.46 -1.54
CA LYS A 148 -14.61 -3.69 -1.76
C LYS A 148 -15.17 -3.08 -0.47
N GLN A 149 -14.88 -3.65 0.69
CA GLN A 149 -15.29 -3.08 1.99
C GLN A 149 -14.42 -1.89 2.41
N VAL A 150 -13.21 -1.81 1.86
CA VAL A 150 -12.25 -0.72 2.08
C VAL A 150 -12.62 0.48 1.20
N VAL A 151 -12.91 0.24 -0.09
CA VAL A 151 -13.34 1.28 -1.02
C VAL A 151 -14.86 1.41 -1.01
N LYS A 152 -15.37 2.29 -0.14
CA LYS A 152 -16.82 2.45 0.08
C LYS A 152 -17.49 3.43 -0.89
N THR A 153 -16.73 4.33 -1.50
CA THR A 153 -17.24 5.44 -2.34
C THR A 153 -16.24 5.76 -3.45
N GLY A 154 -16.74 6.25 -4.60
CA GLY A 154 -15.93 6.72 -5.72
C GLY A 154 -15.82 5.75 -6.89
N ASP A 155 -15.33 6.25 -8.03
CA ASP A 155 -15.00 5.45 -9.21
C ASP A 155 -13.82 4.52 -8.89
N LEU A 156 -13.96 3.22 -9.16
CA LEU A 156 -12.91 2.23 -8.98
C LEU A 156 -12.34 1.83 -10.35
N ARG A 157 -11.10 2.24 -10.57
CA ARG A 157 -10.31 1.89 -11.76
C ARG A 157 -9.34 0.77 -11.44
N LEU A 158 -9.10 -0.09 -12.42
CA LEU A 158 -8.25 -1.26 -12.27
C LEU A 158 -7.06 -1.19 -13.21
N HIS A 159 -5.88 -1.54 -12.70
CA HIS A 159 -4.74 -1.84 -13.55
C HIS A 159 -5.06 -3.06 -14.45
N PRO A 160 -4.73 -3.04 -15.76
CA PRO A 160 -5.06 -4.12 -16.69
C PRO A 160 -4.53 -5.50 -16.28
N ILE A 161 -3.46 -5.55 -15.47
CA ILE A 161 -2.94 -6.82 -14.94
C ILE A 161 -3.99 -7.56 -14.13
N ILE A 162 -4.83 -6.84 -13.39
CA ILE A 162 -5.86 -7.41 -12.51
C ILE A 162 -6.96 -8.04 -13.36
N GLY A 163 -7.34 -7.39 -14.46
CA GLY A 163 -8.31 -7.94 -15.41
C GLY A 163 -7.89 -9.27 -16.03
N ARG A 164 -6.59 -9.63 -15.98
CA ARG A 164 -6.10 -10.96 -16.41
C ARG A 164 -6.16 -12.01 -15.30
N LEU A 165 -6.28 -11.58 -14.04
CA LEU A 165 -6.33 -12.44 -12.87
C LEU A 165 -7.76 -12.86 -12.50
N VAL A 166 -8.76 -12.09 -12.92
CA VAL A 166 -10.17 -12.30 -12.55
C VAL A 166 -11.09 -12.43 -13.75
N ASP A 167 -12.26 -13.01 -13.55
CA ASP A 167 -13.30 -13.14 -14.57
C ASP A 167 -14.18 -11.87 -14.69
N GLN A 168 -14.99 -11.82 -15.74
CA GLN A 168 -15.89 -10.69 -16.03
C GLN A 168 -16.96 -10.52 -14.95
N GLU A 169 -17.44 -11.60 -14.35
CA GLU A 169 -18.45 -11.55 -13.29
C GLU A 169 -17.91 -10.83 -12.05
N MET A 170 -16.68 -11.14 -11.66
CA MET A 170 -15.99 -10.50 -10.54
C MET A 170 -15.71 -9.03 -10.79
N LEU A 171 -15.29 -8.68 -12.01
CA LEU A 171 -15.10 -7.28 -12.42
C LEU A 171 -16.40 -6.49 -12.32
N ALA A 172 -17.51 -7.07 -12.79
CA ALA A 172 -18.83 -6.46 -12.68
C ALA A 172 -19.26 -6.26 -11.21
N LYS A 173 -19.02 -7.26 -10.34
CA LYS A 173 -19.29 -7.15 -8.90
C LYS A 173 -18.46 -6.07 -8.20
N MET A 174 -17.30 -5.72 -8.73
CA MET A 174 -16.47 -4.63 -8.21
C MET A 174 -16.92 -3.24 -8.67
N GLY A 175 -17.90 -3.13 -9.58
CA GLY A 175 -18.28 -1.85 -10.18
C GLY A 175 -17.16 -1.22 -11.01
N ALA A 176 -16.22 -2.04 -11.46
CA ALA A 176 -14.98 -1.58 -12.06
C ALA A 176 -15.12 -1.29 -13.55
N SER A 177 -14.70 -0.11 -13.96
CA SER A 177 -14.50 0.22 -15.38
C SER A 177 -13.09 -0.21 -15.80
N GLN A 178 -12.95 -1.13 -16.76
CA GLN A 178 -11.63 -1.40 -17.34
C GLN A 178 -11.14 -0.14 -18.06
N THR A 179 -9.91 0.29 -17.80
CA THR A 179 -9.29 1.35 -18.62
C THR A 179 -9.12 0.80 -20.03
N PRO A 180 -9.71 1.42 -21.08
CA PRO A 180 -9.68 0.85 -22.42
C PRO A 180 -8.24 0.80 -22.95
N THR A 181 -7.72 -0.40 -23.13
CA THR A 181 -6.55 -0.64 -23.97
C THR A 181 -7.02 -0.62 -25.42
N LYS A 182 -6.81 0.51 -26.11
CA LYS A 182 -7.00 0.55 -27.56
C LYS A 182 -6.00 -0.42 -28.19
N LYS A 183 -6.52 -1.49 -28.81
CA LYS A 183 -5.75 -2.32 -29.75
C LYS A 183 -5.22 -1.39 -30.85
N GLY A 184 -3.89 -1.39 -31.02
CA GLY A 184 -3.27 -0.96 -32.27
C GLY A 184 -3.57 -1.94 -33.38
#